data_AF-A0A844WUB4-F1
#
_entry.id   AF-A0A844WUB4-F1
#
_cell.length_a   1.000
_cell.length_b   1.000
_cell.length_c   1.000
_cell.angle_alpha   90.00
_cell.angle_beta   90.00
_cell.angle_gamma   90.00
#
_symmetry.space_group_name_H-M   'P 1'
#
loop_
_entity.id
_entity.type
_entity.pdbx_description
1 polymer ?
#
loop_
_entity_poly.entity_id
_entity_poly.type
_entity_poly.pdbx_seq_one_letter_code
_entity_poly.pdbx_strand_id
1 'polypeptide(L)'
;MSLGGNTLIYWVNKNYLRKLNLPEVHIYDRDVAKYAQAVEQVNSKPNCWAVQTQMLEIENYIHPSLYKEFYPIEDRFVNSTPDWKNSWSNKNIPEELSAFLKSEKEAGNQAIKNESASKIKEVFANQLSKKMKKELFEELNAYDEVNGWFEQIKKHL
;
A
#
# COMPACT_ATOMS: atom_id res chain seq x y z
N MET A 1 -12.78 -7.93 -1.62
CA MET A 1 -11.85 -9.09 -1.66
C MET A 1 -10.54 -8.60 -2.22
N SER A 2 -9.47 -8.54 -1.43
CA SER A 2 -8.13 -8.23 -1.96
C SER A 2 -7.64 -9.45 -2.75
N LEU A 3 -7.62 -9.34 -4.08
CA LEU A 3 -6.99 -10.36 -4.92
C LEU A 3 -5.48 -10.23 -4.68
N GLY A 4 -4.85 -11.27 -4.14
CA GLY A 4 -3.40 -11.27 -3.92
C GLY A 4 -2.64 -10.95 -5.21
N GLY A 5 -1.51 -10.24 -5.10
CA GLY A 5 -0.78 -9.67 -6.25
C GLY A 5 -0.49 -10.66 -7.39
N ASN A 6 -0.23 -11.93 -7.08
CA ASN A 6 -0.05 -12.99 -8.10
C ASN A 6 -1.33 -13.28 -8.89
N THR A 7 -2.51 -13.26 -8.26
CA THR A 7 -3.79 -13.49 -8.94
C THR A 7 -4.17 -12.31 -9.83
N LEU A 8 -3.91 -11.08 -9.40
CA LEU A 8 -4.16 -9.88 -10.21
C LEU A 8 -3.32 -9.88 -11.49
N ILE A 9 -2.05 -10.26 -11.39
CA ILE A 9 -1.17 -10.46 -12.55
C ILE A 9 -1.75 -11.55 -13.47
N TYR A 10 -2.35 -12.62 -12.95
CA TYR A 10 -3.01 -13.62 -13.79
C TYR A 10 -4.26 -13.09 -14.52
N TRP A 11 -5.05 -12.22 -13.91
CA TRP A 11 -6.21 -11.58 -14.57
C TRP A 11 -5.79 -10.58 -15.65
N VAL A 12 -4.79 -9.75 -15.36
CA VAL A 12 -4.23 -8.78 -16.31
C VAL A 12 -3.49 -9.50 -17.45
N ASN A 13 -2.62 -10.47 -17.14
CA ASN A 13 -1.80 -11.17 -18.14
C ASN A 13 -2.61 -12.16 -19.00
N LYS A 14 -3.69 -12.77 -18.47
CA LYS A 14 -4.52 -13.68 -19.29
C LYS A 14 -5.50 -12.96 -20.22
N ASN A 15 -5.41 -11.64 -20.40
CA ASN A 15 -6.15 -10.91 -21.44
C ASN A 15 -7.68 -11.07 -21.37
N TYR A 16 -8.25 -11.51 -20.25
CA TYR A 16 -9.69 -11.75 -20.15
C TYR A 16 -10.48 -10.44 -20.27
N LEU A 17 -9.94 -9.34 -19.75
CA LEU A 17 -10.53 -8.00 -19.88
C LEU A 17 -10.18 -7.32 -21.21
N ARG A 18 -9.01 -7.63 -21.81
CA ARG A 18 -8.59 -7.06 -23.11
C ARG A 18 -9.62 -7.28 -24.23
N LYS A 19 -10.36 -8.38 -24.20
CA LYS A 19 -11.40 -8.67 -25.21
C LYS A 19 -12.73 -7.96 -24.96
N LEU A 20 -12.96 -7.44 -23.75
CA LEU A 20 -14.24 -6.87 -23.36
C LEU A 20 -14.31 -5.34 -23.56
N ASN A 21 -13.17 -4.70 -23.90
CA ASN A 21 -13.06 -3.26 -24.13
C ASN A 21 -13.74 -2.43 -23.01
N LEU A 22 -13.66 -2.93 -21.79
CA LEU A 22 -14.22 -2.29 -20.61
C LEU A 22 -13.23 -1.26 -20.08
N PRO A 23 -13.72 -0.18 -19.45
CA PRO A 23 -12.85 0.73 -18.73
C PRO A 23 -12.05 0.01 -17.64
N GLU A 24 -10.74 0.30 -17.58
CA GLU A 24 -9.79 -0.31 -16.63
C GLU A 24 -9.07 0.81 -15.84
N VAL A 25 -9.04 0.69 -14.51
CA VAL A 25 -8.24 1.57 -13.64
C VAL A 25 -7.25 0.74 -12.84
N HIS A 26 -5.96 0.98 -13.05
CA HIS A 26 -4.87 0.22 -12.45
C HIS A 26 -3.97 1.13 -11.60
N ILE A 27 -3.62 0.67 -10.40
CA ILE A 27 -2.68 1.37 -9.52
C ILE A 27 -1.59 0.37 -9.16
N TYR A 28 -0.33 0.75 -9.40
CA TYR A 28 0.83 -0.11 -9.21
C TYR A 28 1.78 0.46 -8.17
N ASP A 29 2.46 -0.40 -7.42
CA ASP A 29 3.53 0.03 -6.52
C ASP A 29 4.71 0.65 -7.31
N ARG A 30 5.47 1.54 -6.66
CA ARG A 30 6.60 2.24 -7.29
C ARG A 30 7.87 1.39 -7.34
N ASP A 31 8.03 0.50 -6.38
CA ASP A 31 9.23 -0.31 -6.14
C ASP A 31 9.56 -1.31 -7.27
N VAL A 32 8.59 -1.62 -8.15
CA VAL A 32 8.80 -2.57 -9.25
C VAL A 32 8.88 -1.85 -10.61
N ALA A 33 10.09 -1.78 -11.17
CA ALA A 33 10.37 -1.15 -12.47
C ALA A 33 9.53 -1.69 -13.65
N LYS A 34 9.09 -2.96 -13.59
CA LYS A 34 8.27 -3.57 -14.65
C LYS A 34 6.88 -2.93 -14.79
N TYR A 35 6.41 -2.23 -13.76
CA TYR A 35 5.10 -1.59 -13.80
C TYR A 35 5.07 -0.31 -14.64
N ALA A 36 6.20 0.34 -14.89
CA ALA A 36 6.26 1.48 -15.80
C ALA A 36 5.76 1.11 -17.21
N GLN A 37 6.23 -0.02 -17.75
CA GLN A 37 5.75 -0.53 -19.04
C GLN A 37 4.27 -0.93 -19.01
N ALA A 38 3.79 -1.48 -17.88
CA ALA A 38 2.38 -1.82 -17.73
C ALA A 38 1.49 -0.57 -17.71
N VAL A 39 1.94 0.51 -17.06
CA VAL A 39 1.24 1.81 -17.04
C VAL A 39 1.11 2.38 -18.45
N GLU A 40 2.20 2.40 -19.22
CA GLU A 40 2.18 2.86 -20.62
C GLU A 40 1.18 2.06 -21.47
N GLN A 41 1.20 0.73 -21.35
CA GLN A 41 0.30 -0.15 -22.09
C GLN A 41 -1.18 0.02 -21.75
N VAL A 42 -1.51 0.31 -20.48
CA VAL A 42 -2.90 0.55 -20.07
C VAL A 42 -3.35 1.94 -20.55
N ASN A 43 -2.51 2.96 -20.37
CA ASN A 43 -2.82 4.34 -20.78
C ASN A 43 -2.91 4.53 -22.30
N SER A 44 -2.35 3.62 -23.10
CA SER A 44 -2.51 3.65 -24.56
C SER A 44 -3.90 3.21 -25.04
N LYS A 45 -4.73 2.64 -24.16
CA LYS A 45 -6.08 2.17 -24.50
C LYS A 45 -7.11 3.27 -24.24
N PRO A 46 -8.19 3.34 -25.05
CA PRO A 46 -9.30 4.25 -24.75
C PRO A 46 -10.00 3.85 -23.45
N ASN A 47 -10.44 4.86 -22.69
CA ASN A 47 -11.18 4.68 -21.43
C ASN A 47 -10.45 3.84 -20.38
N CYS A 48 -9.12 3.83 -20.39
CA CYS A 48 -8.31 3.16 -19.38
C CYS A 48 -7.33 4.14 -18.76
N TRP A 49 -7.02 3.92 -17.48
CA TRP A 49 -6.05 4.73 -16.76
C TRP A 49 -5.20 3.88 -15.83
N ALA A 50 -3.90 4.15 -15.81
CA ALA A 50 -2.96 3.52 -14.91
C ALA A 50 -1.95 4.52 -14.35
N VAL A 51 -1.51 4.27 -13.12
CA VAL A 51 -0.48 5.06 -12.45
C VAL A 51 0.36 4.21 -11.51
N GLN A 52 1.56 4.66 -11.20
CA GLN A 52 2.34 4.15 -10.08
C GLN A 52 2.12 5.04 -8.85
N THR A 53 2.14 4.45 -7.65
CA THR A 53 2.10 5.19 -6.38
C THR A 53 3.29 6.14 -6.26
N GLN A 54 3.13 7.26 -5.56
CA GLN A 54 4.25 8.13 -5.19
C GLN A 54 5.07 7.53 -4.04
N MET A 55 4.43 6.84 -3.11
CA MET A 55 5.13 6.07 -2.08
C MET A 55 5.65 4.74 -2.63
N LEU A 56 6.61 4.13 -1.94
CA LEU A 56 7.30 2.92 -2.38
C LEU A 56 6.32 1.76 -2.65
N GLU A 57 5.46 1.48 -1.68
CA GLU A 57 4.43 0.44 -1.74
C GLU A 57 3.08 0.97 -1.20
N ILE A 58 1.98 0.28 -1.51
CA ILE A 58 0.65 0.60 -0.98
C ILE A 58 0.60 0.58 0.56
N GLU A 59 1.44 -0.22 1.22
CA GLU A 59 1.50 -0.28 2.69
C GLU A 59 1.95 1.05 3.33
N ASN A 60 2.71 1.89 2.61
CA ASN A 60 3.12 3.21 3.10
C ASN A 60 1.93 4.16 3.32
N TYR A 61 0.79 3.90 2.68
CA TYR A 61 -0.44 4.70 2.85
C TYR A 61 -1.20 4.36 4.13
N ILE A 62 -0.79 3.34 4.90
CA ILE A 62 -1.38 3.04 6.21
C ILE A 62 -0.64 3.83 7.29
N HIS A 63 -1.36 4.76 7.92
CA HIS A 63 -0.80 5.66 8.92
C HIS A 63 -0.26 4.88 10.13
N PRO A 64 0.97 5.15 10.59
CA PRO A 64 1.62 4.34 11.62
C PRO A 64 1.00 4.45 13.01
N SER A 65 0.23 5.51 13.30
CA SER A 65 -0.56 5.59 14.54
C SER A 65 -1.55 4.42 14.71
N LEU A 66 -1.92 3.75 13.63
CA LEU A 66 -2.81 2.59 13.64
C LEU A 66 -2.09 1.28 14.00
N TYR A 67 -0.75 1.23 13.97
CA TYR A 67 -0.02 -0.02 14.15
C TYR A 67 -0.20 -0.59 15.56
N LYS A 68 -0.24 0.29 16.56
CA LYS A 68 -0.50 -0.06 17.97
C LYS A 68 -1.91 -0.62 18.21
N GLU A 69 -2.84 -0.44 17.28
CA GLU A 69 -4.17 -1.02 17.39
C GLU A 69 -4.18 -2.54 17.15
N PHE A 70 -3.14 -3.07 16.53
CA PHE A 70 -3.00 -4.50 16.25
C PHE A 70 -1.78 -5.11 16.92
N TYR A 71 -0.65 -4.42 16.87
CA TYR A 71 0.59 -4.86 17.50
C TYR A 71 0.67 -4.23 18.89
N PRO A 72 1.04 -5.00 19.94
CA PRO A 72 1.18 -4.49 21.31
C PRO A 72 2.48 -3.68 21.44
N ILE A 73 2.61 -2.60 20.68
CA ILE A 73 3.77 -1.73 20.61
C ILE A 73 3.37 -0.28 20.91
N GLU A 74 4.32 0.49 21.43
CA GLU A 74 4.20 1.94 21.55
C GLU A 74 4.58 2.63 20.23
N ASP A 75 4.44 3.97 20.15
CA ASP A 75 4.76 4.77 18.96
C ASP A 75 6.28 4.85 18.61
N ARG A 76 7.09 3.92 19.15
CA ARG A 76 8.55 3.86 19.00
C ARG A 76 9.01 3.60 17.57
N PHE A 77 8.20 2.91 16.76
CA PHE A 77 8.54 2.63 15.35
C PHE A 77 8.77 3.93 14.54
N VAL A 78 7.97 4.96 14.80
CA VAL A 78 8.03 6.24 14.08
C VAL A 78 8.85 7.28 14.85
N ASN A 79 8.71 7.31 16.18
CA ASN A 79 9.33 8.33 17.03
C ASN A 79 10.86 8.18 17.13
N SER A 80 11.44 7.10 16.61
CA SER A 80 12.89 6.89 16.56
C SER A 80 13.61 7.76 15.52
N THR A 81 12.88 8.41 14.61
CA THR A 81 13.43 9.25 13.53
C THR A 81 12.83 10.66 13.55
N PRO A 82 13.63 11.70 13.88
CA PRO A 82 13.23 13.08 13.60
C PRO A 82 12.90 13.22 12.11
N ASP A 83 11.80 13.91 11.79
CA ASP A 83 11.38 14.17 10.40
C ASP A 83 11.08 12.90 9.58
N TRP A 84 10.53 11.88 10.24
CA TRP A 84 10.17 10.60 9.62
C TRP A 84 9.36 10.75 8.33
N LYS A 85 8.49 11.78 8.24
CA LYS A 85 7.62 12.06 7.09
C LYS A 85 8.40 12.23 5.78
N ASN A 86 9.56 12.89 5.81
CA ASN A 86 10.36 13.13 4.61
C ASN A 86 10.99 11.86 4.04
N SER A 87 11.25 10.86 4.90
CA SER A 87 11.79 9.56 4.47
C SER A 87 10.71 8.49 4.24
N TRP A 88 9.49 8.72 4.74
CA TRP A 88 8.43 7.72 4.82
C TRP A 88 8.04 7.13 3.47
N SER A 89 7.99 7.95 2.43
CA SER A 89 7.59 7.55 1.07
C SER A 89 8.55 6.55 0.43
N ASN A 90 9.78 6.39 0.95
CA ASN A 90 10.80 5.48 0.42
C ASN A 90 11.08 4.28 1.34
N LYS A 91 10.34 4.13 2.44
CA LYS A 91 10.53 3.03 3.39
C LYS A 91 9.86 1.75 2.92
N ASN A 92 10.51 0.61 3.15
CA ASN A 92 9.90 -0.70 2.99
C ASN A 92 9.21 -1.05 4.32
N ILE A 93 8.01 -0.51 4.51
CA ILE A 93 7.25 -0.63 5.76
C ILE A 93 7.06 -2.09 6.19
N PRO A 94 6.69 -3.04 5.31
CA PRO A 94 6.54 -4.44 5.68
C PRO A 94 7.82 -5.06 6.27
N GLU A 95 8.98 -4.83 5.66
CA GLU A 95 10.25 -5.40 6.14
C GLU A 95 10.78 -4.65 7.38
N GLU A 96 10.70 -3.32 7.38
CA GLU A 96 11.15 -2.49 8.50
C GLU A 96 10.31 -2.75 9.76
N LEU A 97 8.98 -2.83 9.63
CA LEU A 97 8.10 -3.15 10.74
C LEU A 97 8.30 -4.60 11.21
N SER A 98 8.53 -5.54 10.30
CA SER A 98 8.87 -6.93 10.63
C SER A 98 10.13 -7.01 11.49
N ALA A 99 11.20 -6.30 11.10
CA ALA A 99 12.43 -6.23 11.88
C ALA A 99 12.21 -5.62 13.27
N PHE A 100 11.45 -4.52 13.34
CA PHE A 100 11.10 -3.85 14.60
C PHE A 100 10.26 -4.75 15.54
N LEU A 101 9.24 -5.44 15.01
CA LEU A 101 8.40 -6.32 15.82
C LEU A 101 9.17 -7.53 16.36
N LYS A 102 10.13 -8.05 15.59
CA LYS A 102 11.01 -9.13 16.03
C LYS A 102 11.95 -8.67 17.16
N SER A 103 12.56 -7.50 17.05
CA SER A 103 13.43 -6.97 18.11
C SER A 103 12.65 -6.70 19.40
N GLU A 104 11.43 -6.18 19.30
CA GLU A 104 10.54 -5.99 20.47
C GLU A 104 10.16 -7.32 21.13
N LYS A 105 9.94 -8.37 20.33
CA LYS A 105 9.67 -9.72 20.84
C LYS A 105 10.87 -10.32 21.54
N GLU A 106 12.07 -10.17 20.97
CA GLU A 106 13.34 -10.57 21.58
C GLU A 106 13.62 -9.79 22.89
N ALA A 107 13.21 -8.52 22.96
CA ALA A 107 13.29 -7.70 24.16
C ALA A 107 12.27 -8.09 25.26
N GLY A 108 11.43 -9.11 25.03
CA GLY A 108 10.54 -9.69 26.03
C GLY A 108 9.05 -9.53 25.73
N ASN A 109 8.66 -8.85 24.64
CA ASN A 109 7.26 -8.68 24.26
C ASN A 109 6.70 -9.92 23.53
N GLN A 110 6.51 -11.02 24.28
CA GLN A 110 6.04 -12.30 23.75
C GLN A 110 4.59 -12.27 23.22
N ALA A 111 3.85 -11.18 23.45
CA ALA A 111 2.50 -11.00 22.93
C ALA A 111 2.48 -10.68 21.43
N ILE A 112 3.61 -10.27 20.84
CA ILE A 112 3.73 -9.96 19.42
C ILE A 112 3.54 -11.23 18.57
N LYS A 113 2.60 -11.13 17.63
CA LYS A 113 2.25 -12.15 16.64
C LYS A 113 2.12 -11.50 15.26
N ASN A 114 2.16 -12.30 14.21
CA ASN A 114 1.99 -11.84 12.82
C ASN A 114 3.06 -10.80 12.42
N GLU A 115 4.29 -11.04 12.86
CA GLU A 115 5.46 -10.16 12.70
C GLU A 115 6.19 -10.34 11.36
N SER A 116 5.83 -11.32 10.54
CA SER A 116 6.44 -11.47 9.22
C SER A 116 5.88 -10.44 8.23
N ALA A 117 6.70 -9.98 7.28
CA ALA A 117 6.31 -8.99 6.28
C ALA A 117 5.00 -9.38 5.55
N SER A 118 4.86 -10.64 5.13
CA SER A 118 3.63 -11.12 4.48
C SER A 118 2.40 -11.02 5.39
N LYS A 119 2.56 -11.26 6.69
CA LYS A 119 1.46 -11.15 7.66
C LYS A 119 1.13 -9.71 7.98
N ILE A 120 2.12 -8.83 8.03
CA ILE A 120 1.93 -7.38 8.14
C ILE A 120 1.09 -6.86 6.96
N LYS A 121 1.45 -7.23 5.72
CA LYS A 121 0.66 -6.88 4.52
C LYS A 121 -0.80 -7.34 4.64
N GLU A 122 -1.01 -8.57 5.10
CA GLU A 122 -2.35 -9.13 5.32
C GLU A 122 -3.16 -8.34 6.38
N VAL A 123 -2.53 -7.97 7.50
CA VAL A 123 -3.14 -7.16 8.56
C VAL A 123 -3.47 -5.76 8.05
N PHE A 124 -2.57 -5.13 7.31
CA PHE A 124 -2.76 -3.80 6.74
C PHE A 124 -3.95 -3.79 5.80
N ALA A 125 -3.99 -4.72 4.84
CA ALA A 125 -5.05 -4.81 3.85
C ALA A 125 -6.42 -5.12 4.46
N ASN A 126 -6.50 -6.01 5.47
CA ASN A 126 -7.78 -6.51 5.97
C ASN A 126 -8.30 -5.80 7.23
N GLN A 127 -7.43 -5.12 7.98
CA GLN A 127 -7.78 -4.54 9.27
C GLN A 127 -7.48 -3.04 9.33
N LEU A 128 -6.23 -2.64 9.12
CA LEU A 128 -5.83 -1.24 9.33
C LEU A 128 -6.34 -0.30 8.22
N SER A 129 -6.41 -0.78 6.97
CA SER A 129 -6.99 -0.04 5.85
C SER A 129 -8.41 0.46 6.11
N LYS A 130 -9.21 -0.32 6.85
CA LYS A 130 -10.60 0.02 7.21
C LYS A 130 -10.71 1.12 8.26
N LYS A 131 -9.61 1.42 8.96
CA LYS A 131 -9.52 2.46 9.99
C LYS A 131 -8.93 3.76 9.47
N MET A 132 -8.42 3.76 8.24
CA MET A 132 -7.96 4.97 7.57
C MET A 132 -9.10 5.98 7.41
N LYS A 133 -8.75 7.24 7.58
CA LYS A 133 -9.65 8.39 7.41
C LYS A 133 -8.90 9.50 6.68
N LYS A 134 -9.65 10.50 6.23
CA LYS A 134 -9.10 11.65 5.49
C LYS A 134 -7.94 12.30 6.24
N GLU A 135 -8.10 12.53 7.54
CA GLU A 135 -7.12 13.24 8.38
C GLU A 135 -5.78 12.48 8.41
N LEU A 136 -5.83 11.14 8.44
CA LEU A 136 -4.63 10.30 8.43
C LEU A 136 -3.90 10.35 7.08
N PHE A 137 -4.64 10.48 5.97
CA PHE A 137 -4.02 10.69 4.66
C PHE A 137 -3.43 12.09 4.51
N GLU A 138 -4.07 13.12 5.09
CA GLU A 138 -3.55 14.48 5.11
C GLU A 138 -2.26 14.55 5.94
N GLU A 139 -2.21 13.88 7.11
CA GLU A 139 -1.00 13.80 7.92
C GLU A 139 0.18 13.12 7.21
N LEU A 140 -0.11 12.15 6.32
CA LEU A 140 0.88 11.47 5.46
C LEU A 140 1.27 12.28 4.21
N ASN A 141 0.65 13.43 3.96
CA ASN A 141 0.72 14.13 2.67
C ASN A 141 0.31 13.25 1.46
N ALA A 142 -0.63 12.33 1.68
CA ALA A 142 -1.10 11.36 0.69
C ALA A 142 -2.52 11.64 0.19
N TYR A 143 -3.26 12.55 0.84
CA TYR A 143 -4.67 12.79 0.55
C TYR A 143 -4.92 13.20 -0.91
N ASP A 144 -4.14 14.14 -1.45
CA ASP A 144 -4.32 14.63 -2.82
C ASP A 144 -4.15 13.52 -3.86
N GLU A 145 -3.15 12.65 -3.66
CA GLU A 145 -2.91 11.50 -4.54
C GLU A 145 -4.05 10.47 -4.44
N VAL A 146 -4.41 10.07 -3.22
CA VAL A 146 -5.46 9.07 -2.99
C VAL A 146 -6.80 9.57 -3.51
N ASN A 147 -7.16 10.83 -3.23
CA ASN A 147 -8.36 11.45 -3.78
C ASN A 147 -8.31 11.53 -5.31
N GLY A 148 -7.15 11.85 -5.88
CA GLY A 148 -6.89 11.80 -7.32
C GLY A 148 -7.20 10.43 -7.93
N TRP A 149 -6.86 9.33 -7.25
CA TRP A 149 -7.23 7.98 -7.70
C TRP A 149 -8.74 7.79 -7.76
N PHE A 150 -9.48 8.22 -6.74
CA PHE A 150 -10.96 8.13 -6.74
C PHE A 150 -11.59 8.97 -7.84
N GLU A 151 -11.07 10.17 -8.11
CA GLU A 151 -11.53 11.00 -9.22
C GLU A 151 -11.27 10.33 -10.58
N GLN A 152 -10.15 9.64 -10.74
CA GLN A 152 -9.89 8.84 -11.94
C GLN A 152 -10.82 7.65 -12.05
N ILE A 153 -11.08 6.93 -10.96
CA ILE A 153 -12.05 5.83 -10.94
C ILE A 153 -13.43 6.33 -11.38
N LYS A 154 -13.89 7.47 -10.84
CA LYS A 154 -15.18 8.07 -11.19
C LYS A 154 -15.31 8.45 -12.66
N LYS A 155 -14.22 8.87 -13.32
CA LYS A 155 -14.21 9.20 -14.76
C LYS A 155 -14.35 7.98 -15.66
N HIS A 156 -14.04 6.80 -15.14
CA HIS A 156 -14.00 5.54 -15.89
C HIS A 156 -15.12 4.57 -15.48
N LEU A 157 -16.02 4.98 -14.56
CA LEU A 157 -17.26 4.28 -14.21
C LEU A 157 -18.44 4.87 -15.00
#